data_AF-A0A9J6GGD0-F1
#
_entry.id   AF-A0A9J6GGD0-F1
#
_cell.length_a   1.000
_cell.length_b   1.000
_cell.length_c   1.000
_cell.angle_alpha   90.00
_cell.angle_beta   90.00
_cell.angle_gamma   90.00
#
_symmetry.space_group_name_H-M   'P 1'
#
loop_
_entity.id
_entity.type
_entity.pdbx_description
1 polymer ?
#
loop_
_entity_poly.entity_id
_entity_poly.type
_entity_poly.pdbx_seq_one_letter_code
_entity_poly.pdbx_strand_id
1 'polypeptide(L)'
;MDHEECERYVIHLVAEDNGLTVRHTAVTDVVVLVTDENDNRPVFSSNNMTVAIPDTSDAGHFVLGAQAQDMDSGANGRLIFHLSGPDAEKFQVDQETGVVRLAKKLPAGQKTDVVYNFLIHATDQGKVSLSSSASVRVSIASSTLFPKFQPGTVSKLTLSEGGVGSRGQVLTTVSATSPKSGVAARVSYYIAGGNHGNAFAG
;
A
#
# COMPACT_ATOMS: atom_id res chain seq x y z
N MET A 1 25.22 -10.76 -8.07
CA MET A 1 25.01 -9.61 -7.18
C MET A 1 23.53 -9.34 -7.25
N ASP A 2 22.93 -9.05 -6.11
CA ASP A 2 21.49 -8.82 -5.96
C ASP A 2 21.30 -7.35 -5.57
N HIS A 3 20.49 -6.59 -6.33
CA HIS A 3 20.33 -5.15 -6.09
C HIS A 3 19.61 -4.93 -4.75
N GLU A 4 18.65 -5.79 -4.46
CA GLU A 4 17.81 -5.84 -3.26
C GLU A 4 18.63 -6.15 -2.01
N GLU A 5 19.73 -6.89 -2.14
CA GLU A 5 20.67 -7.17 -1.05
C GLU A 5 21.65 -6.01 -0.83
N CYS A 6 22.22 -5.46 -1.90
CA CYS A 6 23.17 -4.34 -1.81
C CYS A 6 23.38 -3.63 -3.16
N GLU A 7 22.95 -2.37 -3.23
CA GLU A 7 23.09 -1.51 -4.42
C GLU A 7 24.51 -0.98 -4.67
N ARG A 8 25.36 -0.92 -3.64
CA ARG A 8 26.65 -0.22 -3.71
C ARG A 8 27.73 -0.88 -2.85
N TYR A 9 28.81 -1.29 -3.52
CA TYR A 9 30.01 -1.79 -2.88
C TYR A 9 31.14 -0.75 -2.99
N VAL A 10 31.78 -0.44 -1.87
CA VAL A 10 33.02 0.33 -1.84
C VAL A 10 34.14 -0.63 -1.47
N ILE A 11 34.97 -0.97 -2.45
CA ILE A 11 36.06 -1.94 -2.29
C ILE A 11 37.35 -1.17 -2.09
N HIS A 12 37.96 -1.31 -0.92
CA HIS A 12 39.26 -0.73 -0.60
C HIS A 12 40.36 -1.66 -1.09
N LEU A 13 41.05 -1.27 -2.17
CA LEU A 13 42.20 -2.01 -2.70
C LEU A 13 43.47 -1.50 -2.05
N VAL A 14 44.26 -2.42 -1.50
CA VAL A 14 45.57 -2.14 -0.91
C VAL A 14 46.64 -2.81 -1.77
N ALA A 15 47.55 -2.02 -2.31
CA ALA A 15 48.78 -2.52 -2.90
C ALA A 15 49.89 -2.42 -1.85
N GLU A 16 50.57 -3.53 -1.55
CA GLU A 16 51.72 -3.59 -0.63
C GLU A 16 52.94 -4.10 -1.40
N ASP A 17 54.10 -3.45 -1.23
CA ASP A 17 55.36 -3.95 -1.77
C ASP A 17 56.01 -5.03 -0.87
N ASN A 18 57.02 -5.74 -1.38
CA ASN A 18 57.73 -6.78 -0.65
C ASN A 18 59.04 -6.27 -0.01
N GLY A 19 59.03 -5.07 0.57
CA GLY A 19 60.21 -4.52 1.22
C GLY A 19 60.79 -5.45 2.30
N LEU A 20 62.12 -5.62 2.28
CA LEU A 20 62.83 -6.57 3.16
C LEU A 20 62.91 -6.12 4.63
N THR A 21 62.78 -4.82 4.89
CA THR A 21 62.84 -4.21 6.24
C THR A 21 61.56 -3.49 6.62
N VAL A 22 60.95 -2.77 5.68
CA VAL A 22 59.66 -2.08 5.83
C VAL A 22 58.89 -2.26 4.53
N ARG A 23 57.59 -2.56 4.64
CA ARG A 23 56.68 -2.59 3.50
C ARG A 23 55.94 -1.28 3.37
N HIS A 24 55.73 -0.82 2.14
CA HIS A 24 54.93 0.37 1.85
C HIS A 24 53.60 -0.02 1.23
N THR A 25 52.55 0.71 1.59
CA THR A 25 51.20 0.51 1.07
C THR A 25 50.67 1.71 0.31
N ALA A 26 49.88 1.45 -0.73
CA ALA A 26 49.02 2.43 -1.39
C ALA A 26 47.57 1.91 -1.36
N VAL A 27 46.61 2.80 -1.14
CA VAL A 27 45.19 2.45 -1.06
C VAL A 27 44.40 3.22 -2.11
N THR A 28 43.47 2.56 -2.78
CA THR A 28 42.48 3.19 -3.66
C THR A 28 41.11 2.54 -3.49
N ASP A 29 40.06 3.31 -3.71
CA ASP A 29 38.68 2.81 -3.63
C ASP A 29 38.14 2.51 -5.04
N VAL A 30 37.45 1.39 -5.17
CA VAL A 30 36.64 1.06 -6.35
C VAL A 30 35.17 1.04 -5.91
N VAL A 31 34.37 1.89 -6.53
CA VAL A 31 32.91 1.92 -6.31
C VAL A 31 32.23 1.08 -7.37
N VAL A 32 31.55 0.02 -6.95
CA VAL A 32 30.71 -0.81 -7.80
C VAL A 32 29.26 -0.48 -7.50
N LEU A 33 28.50 -0.10 -8.53
CA LEU A 33 27.07 0.14 -8.46
C LEU A 33 26.34 -1.04 -9.13
N VAL A 34 25.39 -1.64 -8.42
CA VAL A 34 24.54 -2.71 -8.94
C VAL A 34 23.27 -2.07 -9.48
N THR A 35 23.01 -2.27 -10.77
CA THR A 35 21.77 -1.82 -11.41
C THR A 35 20.63 -2.77 -11.08
N ASP A 36 19.45 -2.19 -10.87
CA ASP A 36 18.21 -2.91 -10.62
C ASP A 36 17.66 -3.59 -11.90
N GLU A 37 17.15 -4.81 -11.75
CA GLU A 37 16.45 -5.58 -12.79
C GLU A 37 15.07 -5.96 -12.25
N ASN A 38 14.04 -5.98 -13.11
CA ASN A 38 12.67 -6.27 -12.65
C ASN A 38 12.46 -7.79 -12.44
N ASP A 39 12.96 -8.33 -11.33
CA ASP A 39 12.93 -9.76 -11.02
C ASP A 39 12.08 -10.12 -9.79
N ASN A 40 11.58 -9.12 -9.07
CA ASN A 40 10.54 -9.31 -8.08
C ASN A 40 9.17 -8.99 -8.67
N ARG A 41 8.15 -9.71 -8.18
CA ARG A 41 6.77 -9.46 -8.57
C ARG A 41 6.03 -8.82 -7.40
N PRO A 42 4.95 -8.08 -7.65
CA PRO A 42 4.17 -7.47 -6.58
C PRO A 42 3.60 -8.55 -5.64
N VAL A 43 3.63 -8.30 -4.33
CA VAL A 43 3.08 -9.21 -3.31
C VAL A 43 2.01 -8.49 -2.48
N PHE A 44 0.78 -9.00 -2.53
CA PHE A 44 -0.31 -8.52 -1.69
C PHE A 44 -0.12 -8.93 -0.23
N SER A 45 -0.48 -8.05 0.71
CA SER A 45 -0.51 -8.37 2.14
C SER A 45 -1.57 -9.45 2.48
N SER A 46 -2.58 -9.61 1.64
CA SER A 46 -3.53 -10.72 1.71
C SER A 46 -4.01 -11.13 0.32
N ASN A 47 -3.94 -12.43 0.02
CA ASN A 47 -4.42 -12.99 -1.25
C ASN A 47 -5.95 -13.16 -1.30
N ASN A 48 -6.63 -13.11 -0.16
CA ASN A 48 -8.08 -13.24 -0.05
C ASN A 48 -8.62 -12.16 0.89
N MET A 49 -9.34 -11.19 0.34
CA MET A 49 -9.92 -10.07 1.07
C MET A 49 -11.43 -10.26 1.14
N THR A 50 -11.99 -10.26 2.34
CA THR A 50 -13.43 -10.26 2.56
C THR A 50 -13.82 -8.99 3.27
N VAL A 51 -14.77 -8.25 2.70
CA VAL A 51 -15.27 -7.00 3.26
C VAL A 51 -16.78 -6.93 3.17
N ALA A 52 -17.40 -6.24 4.11
CA ALA A 52 -18.81 -5.91 4.06
C ALA A 52 -18.96 -4.41 3.78
N ILE A 53 -19.95 -4.04 2.98
CA ILE A 53 -20.36 -2.64 2.79
C ILE A 53 -21.81 -2.43 3.25
N PRO A 54 -22.17 -1.23 3.71
CA PRO A 54 -23.54 -0.90 4.09
C PRO A 54 -24.54 -1.07 2.94
N ASP A 55 -25.74 -1.55 3.26
CA ASP A 55 -26.92 -1.60 2.39
C ASP A 55 -27.38 -0.23 1.85
N THR A 56 -26.87 0.86 2.42
CA THR A 56 -27.14 2.25 2.02
C THR A 56 -25.98 2.87 1.24
N SER A 57 -25.05 2.07 0.73
CA SER A 57 -23.87 2.58 0.01
C SER A 57 -24.20 3.22 -1.34
N ASP A 58 -23.78 4.47 -1.50
CA ASP A 58 -23.84 5.23 -2.74
C ASP A 58 -22.56 5.08 -3.59
N ALA A 59 -22.61 5.57 -4.83
CA ALA A 59 -21.43 5.66 -5.69
C ALA A 59 -20.30 6.44 -4.97
N GLY A 60 -19.07 5.97 -5.10
CA GLY A 60 -17.90 6.51 -4.41
C GLY A 60 -17.69 5.99 -2.98
N HIS A 61 -18.61 5.17 -2.44
CA HIS A 61 -18.44 4.55 -1.13
C HIS A 61 -17.14 3.72 -1.10
N PHE A 62 -16.38 3.83 0.00
CA PHE A 62 -15.15 3.09 0.21
C PHE A 62 -15.44 1.61 0.41
N VAL A 63 -14.72 0.73 -0.28
CA VAL A 63 -14.86 -0.72 -0.16
C VAL A 63 -13.67 -1.30 0.59
N LEU A 64 -12.47 -1.08 0.08
CA LEU A 64 -11.22 -1.53 0.71
C LEU A 64 -10.03 -0.73 0.18
N GLY A 65 -8.91 -0.80 0.89
CA GLY A 65 -7.59 -0.40 0.38
C GLY A 65 -6.73 -1.64 0.20
N ALA A 66 -6.40 -1.99 -1.03
CA ALA A 66 -5.55 -3.13 -1.30
C ALA A 66 -4.09 -2.72 -1.11
N GLN A 67 -3.35 -3.52 -0.33
CA GLN A 67 -1.94 -3.29 -0.06
C GLN A 67 -1.13 -4.37 -0.76
N ALA A 68 -0.24 -3.94 -1.64
CA ALA A 68 0.78 -4.76 -2.28
C ALA A 68 2.13 -4.02 -2.23
N GLN A 69 3.21 -4.77 -2.23
CA GLN A 69 4.58 -4.25 -2.25
C GLN A 69 5.38 -5.01 -3.29
N ASP A 70 6.26 -4.29 -3.97
CA ASP A 70 7.31 -4.86 -4.80
C ASP A 70 8.66 -4.46 -4.19
N MET A 71 9.64 -5.36 -4.26
CA MET A 71 10.95 -5.16 -3.65
C MET A 71 11.90 -4.42 -4.58
N ASP A 72 11.62 -4.40 -5.87
CA ASP A 72 12.43 -3.70 -6.87
C ASP A 72 12.37 -2.17 -6.67
N SER A 73 13.33 -1.46 -7.27
CA SER A 73 13.46 -0.02 -7.11
C SER A 73 12.77 0.79 -8.24
N GLY A 74 12.47 2.05 -7.96
CA GLY A 74 12.04 2.99 -9.00
C GLY A 74 10.75 2.58 -9.73
N ALA A 75 10.82 2.38 -11.04
CA ALA A 75 9.68 1.96 -11.87
C ALA A 75 9.39 0.46 -11.76
N ASN A 76 10.44 -0.35 -11.56
CA ASN A 76 10.33 -1.79 -11.32
C ASN A 76 9.57 -2.07 -10.00
N GLY A 77 9.71 -1.18 -9.01
CA GLY A 77 8.92 -1.26 -7.78
C GLY A 77 7.53 -0.58 -7.82
N ARG A 78 7.21 0.16 -8.87
CA ARG A 78 6.04 1.06 -8.89
C ARG A 78 4.79 0.33 -9.37
N LEU A 79 3.81 0.20 -8.48
CA LEU A 79 2.59 -0.56 -8.74
C LEU A 79 1.48 0.26 -9.41
N ILE A 80 0.77 -0.42 -10.33
CA ILE A 80 -0.52 -0.01 -10.89
C ILE A 80 -1.56 -1.08 -10.60
N PHE A 81 -2.70 -0.63 -10.06
CA PHE A 81 -3.82 -1.48 -9.71
C PHE A 81 -4.91 -1.49 -10.77
N HIS A 82 -5.50 -2.66 -11.02
CA HIS A 82 -6.67 -2.81 -11.87
C HIS A 82 -7.59 -3.92 -11.38
N LEU A 83 -8.86 -3.87 -11.80
CA LEU A 83 -9.88 -4.85 -11.41
C LEU A 83 -10.29 -5.75 -12.58
N SER A 84 -10.59 -7.01 -12.31
CA SER A 84 -11.18 -7.93 -13.29
C SER A 84 -12.12 -8.94 -12.63
N GLY A 85 -12.84 -9.72 -13.43
CA GLY A 85 -13.75 -10.76 -12.93
C GLY A 85 -15.22 -10.35 -13.00
N PRO A 86 -16.12 -11.16 -12.43
CA PRO A 86 -17.54 -11.13 -12.77
C PRO A 86 -18.31 -9.90 -12.25
N ASP A 87 -17.84 -9.28 -11.17
CA ASP A 87 -18.49 -8.10 -10.58
C ASP A 87 -17.61 -6.84 -10.61
N ALA A 88 -16.47 -6.88 -11.30
CA ALA A 88 -15.48 -5.80 -11.29
C ALA A 88 -16.06 -4.46 -11.80
N GLU A 89 -17.01 -4.48 -12.72
CA GLU A 89 -17.67 -3.31 -13.29
C GLU A 89 -18.53 -2.53 -12.30
N LYS A 90 -18.86 -3.14 -11.15
CA LYS A 90 -19.59 -2.48 -10.05
C LYS A 90 -18.66 -1.66 -9.17
N PHE A 91 -17.35 -1.81 -9.34
CA PHE A 91 -16.31 -1.19 -8.54
C PHE A 91 -15.35 -0.40 -9.43
N GLN A 92 -14.60 0.47 -8.80
CA GLN A 92 -13.50 1.20 -9.41
C GLN A 92 -12.33 1.21 -8.44
N VAL A 93 -11.11 1.19 -8.98
CA VAL A 93 -9.89 1.25 -8.20
C VAL A 93 -9.10 2.50 -8.57
N ASP A 94 -8.57 3.18 -7.57
CA ASP A 94 -7.50 4.14 -7.79
C ASP A 94 -6.23 3.39 -8.18
N GLN A 95 -5.74 3.65 -9.38
CA GLN A 95 -4.65 2.89 -9.99
C GLN A 95 -3.34 3.02 -9.23
N GLU A 96 -3.10 4.10 -8.51
CA GLU A 96 -1.84 4.33 -7.79
C GLU A 96 -1.98 3.93 -6.32
N THR A 97 -3.13 4.19 -5.71
CA THR A 97 -3.29 3.96 -4.26
C THR A 97 -3.90 2.61 -3.90
N GLY A 98 -4.41 1.85 -4.87
CA GLY A 98 -5.10 0.56 -4.62
C GLY A 98 -6.43 0.69 -3.87
N VAL A 99 -6.98 1.92 -3.76
CA VAL A 99 -8.24 2.16 -3.04
C VAL A 99 -9.41 1.80 -3.95
N VAL A 100 -10.21 0.83 -3.51
CA VAL A 100 -11.40 0.38 -4.21
C VAL A 100 -12.63 1.09 -3.68
N ARG A 101 -13.45 1.60 -4.59
CA ARG A 101 -14.73 2.25 -4.31
C ARG A 101 -15.84 1.66 -5.15
N LEU A 102 -17.06 1.83 -4.69
CA LEU A 102 -18.25 1.47 -5.46
C LEU A 102 -18.39 2.42 -6.66
N ALA A 103 -18.53 1.89 -7.88
CA ALA A 103 -18.65 2.71 -9.09
C ALA A 103 -20.06 3.28 -9.27
N LYS A 104 -21.10 2.55 -8.83
CA LYS A 104 -22.51 2.93 -8.95
C LYS A 104 -23.26 2.61 -7.66
N LYS A 105 -24.26 3.42 -7.31
CA LYS A 105 -25.13 3.19 -6.15
C LYS A 105 -25.72 1.78 -6.17
N LEU A 106 -25.74 1.11 -5.02
CA LEU A 106 -26.42 -0.19 -4.87
C LEU A 106 -27.94 -0.01 -5.07
N PRO A 107 -28.61 -0.89 -5.83
CA PRO A 107 -30.07 -0.92 -5.89
C PRO A 107 -30.74 -0.81 -4.52
N ALA A 108 -31.77 0.02 -4.41
CA ALA A 108 -32.52 0.16 -3.16
C ALA A 108 -33.18 -1.18 -2.77
N GLY A 109 -33.07 -1.56 -1.49
CA GLY A 109 -33.62 -2.81 -0.98
C GLY A 109 -32.81 -4.05 -1.35
N GLN A 110 -31.52 -3.88 -1.69
CA GLN A 110 -30.66 -5.02 -1.95
C GLN A 110 -30.56 -5.92 -0.72
N LYS A 111 -30.78 -7.21 -0.94
CA LYS A 111 -30.75 -8.19 0.13
C LYS A 111 -29.34 -8.35 0.68
N THR A 112 -29.22 -8.59 1.98
CA THR A 112 -27.94 -8.79 2.68
C THR A 112 -27.28 -10.14 2.38
N ASP A 113 -27.89 -11.00 1.57
CA ASP A 113 -27.34 -12.28 1.09
C ASP A 113 -26.56 -12.14 -0.23
N VAL A 114 -26.57 -10.95 -0.85
CA VAL A 114 -25.81 -10.69 -2.08
C VAL A 114 -24.31 -10.61 -1.78
N VAL A 115 -23.52 -11.32 -2.59
CA VAL A 115 -22.06 -11.34 -2.52
C VAL A 115 -21.50 -11.05 -3.91
N TYR A 116 -20.62 -10.06 -4.00
CA TYR A 116 -19.86 -9.73 -5.19
C TYR A 116 -18.45 -10.31 -5.11
N ASN A 117 -17.93 -10.76 -6.23
CA ASN A 117 -16.57 -11.28 -6.31
C ASN A 117 -15.83 -10.68 -7.51
N PHE A 118 -14.60 -10.24 -7.27
CA PHE A 118 -13.71 -9.76 -8.31
C PHE A 118 -12.25 -10.03 -7.91
N LEU A 119 -11.35 -9.87 -8.86
CA LEU A 119 -9.91 -9.89 -8.65
C LEU A 119 -9.39 -8.46 -8.70
N ILE A 120 -8.47 -8.15 -7.80
CA ILE A 120 -7.60 -6.98 -7.92
C ILE A 120 -6.21 -7.46 -8.32
N HIS A 121 -5.60 -6.75 -9.25
CA HIS A 121 -4.26 -7.02 -9.75
C HIS A 121 -3.34 -5.87 -9.36
N ALA A 122 -2.10 -6.19 -9.07
CA ALA A 122 -1.00 -5.24 -8.96
C ALA A 122 0.02 -5.60 -10.03
N THR A 123 0.46 -4.61 -10.80
CA THR A 123 1.44 -4.75 -11.87
C THR A 123 2.49 -3.70 -11.69
N ASP A 124 3.76 -4.09 -11.70
CA ASP A 124 4.86 -3.14 -11.70
C ASP A 124 4.95 -2.35 -13.02
N GLN A 125 5.91 -1.43 -13.11
CA GLN A 125 6.21 -0.72 -14.36
C GLN A 125 7.60 -1.06 -14.90
N GLY A 126 8.07 -2.29 -14.63
CA GLY A 126 9.27 -2.82 -15.25
C GLY A 126 9.11 -2.94 -16.77
N LYS A 127 10.24 -2.95 -17.49
CA LYS A 127 10.26 -3.09 -18.96
C LYS A 127 9.58 -4.37 -19.43
N VAL A 128 9.75 -5.45 -18.67
CA VAL A 128 8.93 -6.66 -18.74
C VAL A 128 8.16 -6.72 -17.44
N SER A 129 6.91 -6.27 -17.47
CA SER A 129 6.18 -6.08 -16.22
C SER A 129 5.78 -7.40 -15.58
N LEU A 130 5.95 -7.51 -14.28
CA LEU A 130 5.47 -8.62 -13.47
C LEU A 130 4.20 -8.21 -12.73
N SER A 131 3.39 -9.21 -12.38
CA SER A 131 2.09 -8.96 -11.75
C SER A 131 1.69 -10.06 -10.78
N SER A 132 0.79 -9.70 -9.89
CA SER A 132 0.07 -10.63 -9.03
C SER A 132 -1.39 -10.22 -8.89
N SER A 133 -2.20 -11.13 -8.35
CA SER A 133 -3.62 -10.90 -8.16
C SER A 133 -4.11 -11.43 -6.81
N ALA A 134 -5.08 -10.75 -6.22
CA ALA A 134 -5.77 -11.17 -5.01
C ALA A 134 -7.29 -11.21 -5.22
N SER A 135 -7.95 -12.16 -4.55
CA SER A 135 -9.40 -12.32 -4.62
C SER A 135 -10.11 -11.41 -3.62
N VAL A 136 -11.16 -10.73 -4.06
CA VAL A 136 -11.99 -9.86 -3.23
C VAL A 136 -13.42 -10.38 -3.21
N ARG A 137 -13.94 -10.56 -2.00
CA ARG A 137 -15.34 -10.88 -1.72
C ARG A 137 -15.99 -9.72 -0.97
N VAL A 138 -17.04 -9.14 -1.55
CA VAL A 138 -17.81 -8.05 -0.94
C VAL A 138 -19.20 -8.54 -0.59
N SER A 139 -19.60 -8.48 0.68
CA SER A 139 -20.98 -8.73 1.12
C SER A 139 -21.70 -7.45 1.49
N ILE A 140 -23.03 -7.49 1.48
CA ILE A 140 -23.88 -6.37 1.92
C ILE A 140 -24.38 -6.65 3.34
N ALA A 141 -24.26 -5.67 4.24
CA ALA A 141 -24.78 -5.77 5.59
C ALA A 141 -25.57 -4.52 5.99
N SER A 142 -26.41 -4.63 7.01
CA SER A 142 -27.19 -3.49 7.48
C SER A 142 -26.27 -2.35 7.93
N SER A 143 -26.54 -1.15 7.43
CA SER A 143 -25.81 0.07 7.78
C SER A 143 -25.76 0.38 9.28
N THR A 144 -26.65 -0.18 10.09
CA THR A 144 -26.65 -0.04 11.55
C THR A 144 -25.53 -0.82 12.25
N LEU A 145 -24.82 -1.71 11.53
CA LEU A 145 -23.74 -2.55 12.08
C LEU A 145 -22.33 -1.96 11.91
N PHE A 146 -22.22 -0.84 11.20
CA PHE A 146 -20.94 -0.25 10.80
C PHE A 146 -20.47 0.84 11.78
N PRO A 147 -19.14 0.97 12.00
CA PRO A 147 -18.60 2.06 12.81
C PRO A 147 -18.81 3.41 12.13
N LYS A 148 -18.90 4.46 12.94
CA LYS A 148 -19.07 5.84 12.47
C LYS A 148 -18.00 6.73 13.08
N PHE A 149 -17.37 7.56 12.27
CA PHE A 149 -16.50 8.62 12.75
C PHE A 149 -17.31 9.62 13.59
N GLN A 150 -16.69 10.15 14.64
CA GLN A 150 -17.32 11.15 15.48
C GLN A 150 -17.51 12.47 14.69
N PRO A 151 -18.59 13.22 14.96
CA PRO A 151 -18.78 14.55 14.36
C PRO A 151 -17.57 15.46 14.63
N GLY A 152 -17.18 16.27 13.64
CA GLY A 152 -16.01 17.15 13.76
C GLY A 152 -14.67 16.48 13.42
N THR A 153 -14.67 15.25 12.91
CA THR A 153 -13.48 14.62 12.32
C THR A 153 -12.90 15.52 11.23
N VAL A 154 -11.61 15.84 11.33
CA VAL A 154 -10.90 16.70 10.38
C VAL A 154 -10.93 16.06 9.00
N SER A 155 -11.62 16.69 8.05
CA SER A 155 -11.75 16.22 6.66
C SER A 155 -10.69 16.80 5.72
N LYS A 156 -10.06 17.91 6.11
CA LYS A 156 -9.00 18.56 5.36
C LYS A 156 -7.98 19.16 6.32
N LEU A 157 -6.72 18.83 6.09
CA LEU A 157 -5.57 19.43 6.76
C LEU A 157 -4.67 20.07 5.70
N THR A 158 -4.01 21.17 6.05
CA THR A 158 -3.03 21.82 5.17
C THR A 158 -1.75 22.01 5.97
N LEU A 159 -0.64 21.58 5.37
CA LEU A 159 0.69 21.62 5.97
C LEU A 159 1.59 22.42 5.04
N SER A 160 2.38 23.33 5.59
CA SER A 160 3.51 23.89 4.88
C SER A 160 4.71 22.95 5.03
N GLU A 161 5.53 22.83 3.99
CA GLU A 161 6.75 22.01 4.01
C GLU A 161 7.71 22.38 5.15
N GLY A 162 7.74 23.65 5.56
CA GLY A 162 8.52 24.13 6.72
C GLY A 162 7.78 24.10 8.07
N GLY A 163 6.51 23.68 8.10
CA GLY A 163 5.66 23.68 9.30
C GLY A 163 5.59 22.36 10.06
N VAL A 164 6.15 21.28 9.49
CA VAL A 164 6.22 19.96 10.14
C VAL A 164 7.57 19.87 10.85
N GLY A 165 7.55 20.00 12.19
CA GLY A 165 8.73 20.26 12.99
C GLY A 165 9.58 19.04 13.33
N SER A 166 9.05 17.81 13.22
CA SER A 166 9.78 16.57 13.54
C SER A 166 9.03 15.31 13.10
N ARG A 167 9.77 14.22 12.84
CA ARG A 167 9.20 12.87 12.73
C ARG A 167 8.45 12.53 14.03
N GLY A 168 7.20 12.10 13.90
CA GLY A 168 6.34 11.78 15.05
C GLY A 168 5.51 12.96 15.59
N GLN A 169 5.54 14.13 14.95
CA GLN A 169 4.59 15.19 15.27
C GLN A 169 3.15 14.72 15.03
N VAL A 170 2.29 14.89 16.04
CA VAL A 170 0.86 14.61 15.91
C VAL A 170 0.22 15.74 15.11
N LEU A 171 -0.34 15.41 13.96
CA LEU A 171 -0.98 16.36 13.04
C LEU A 171 -2.48 16.54 13.34
N THR A 172 -3.16 15.44 13.64
CA THR A 172 -4.58 15.40 13.96
C THR A 172 -4.90 14.12 14.72
N THR A 173 -6.06 14.10 15.35
CA THR A 173 -6.63 12.90 15.98
C THR A 173 -8.01 12.66 15.40
N VAL A 174 -8.27 11.41 15.02
CA VAL A 174 -9.59 10.96 14.57
C VAL A 174 -10.12 9.92 15.53
N SER A 175 -11.43 9.85 15.67
CA SER A 175 -12.08 8.85 16.51
C SER A 175 -13.38 8.38 15.86
N ALA A 176 -13.69 7.11 16.07
CA ALA A 176 -14.88 6.46 15.59
C ALA A 176 -15.46 5.55 16.69
N THR A 177 -16.75 5.31 16.59
CA THR A 177 -17.51 4.46 17.51
C THR A 177 -18.14 3.31 16.76
N SER A 178 -18.09 2.11 17.34
CA SER A 178 -18.81 0.93 16.84
C SER A 178 -20.16 0.83 17.55
N PRO A 179 -21.25 0.49 16.84
CA PRO A 179 -22.55 0.21 17.44
C PRO A 179 -22.61 -1.16 18.16
N LYS A 180 -21.55 -1.97 18.06
CA LYS A 180 -21.44 -3.29 18.71
C LYS A 180 -21.02 -3.14 20.18
N SER A 181 -21.12 -4.24 20.93
CA SER A 181 -20.79 -4.29 22.37
C SER A 181 -19.57 -5.18 22.65
N GLY A 182 -18.93 -4.96 23.81
CA GLY A 182 -17.81 -5.76 24.28
C GLY A 182 -16.59 -5.68 23.36
N VAL A 183 -15.90 -6.81 23.15
CA VAL A 183 -14.69 -6.87 22.30
C VAL A 183 -14.99 -6.47 20.85
N ALA A 184 -16.19 -6.78 20.34
CA ALA A 184 -16.61 -6.41 18.99
C ALA A 184 -16.85 -4.89 18.80
N ALA A 185 -16.88 -4.11 19.89
CA ALA A 185 -16.96 -2.65 19.86
C ALA A 185 -15.61 -1.98 19.58
N ARG A 186 -14.49 -2.71 19.73
CA ARG A 186 -13.14 -2.16 19.53
C ARG A 186 -12.96 -1.72 18.08
N VAL A 187 -12.51 -0.48 17.90
CA VAL A 187 -12.21 0.10 16.59
C VAL A 187 -10.70 0.13 16.38
N SER A 188 -10.26 -0.31 15.21
CA SER A 188 -8.88 -0.19 14.74
C SER A 188 -8.84 0.74 13.53
N TYR A 189 -7.73 1.47 13.38
CA TYR A 189 -7.51 2.42 12.29
C TYR A 189 -6.35 1.94 11.43
N TYR A 190 -6.40 2.27 10.14
CA TYR A 190 -5.32 2.02 9.20
C TYR A 190 -5.44 3.02 8.04
N ILE A 191 -4.33 3.24 7.33
CA ILE A 191 -4.33 4.04 6.11
C ILE A 191 -4.56 3.11 4.93
N ALA A 192 -5.69 3.31 4.24
CA ALA A 192 -6.11 2.45 3.13
C ALA A 192 -5.37 2.72 1.81
N GLY A 193 -4.73 3.89 1.67
CA GLY A 193 -3.98 4.27 0.47
C GLY A 193 -3.58 5.75 0.50
N GLY A 194 -2.78 6.17 -0.49
CA GLY A 194 -2.33 7.56 -0.66
C GLY A 194 -1.17 7.98 0.26
N ASN A 195 -0.64 7.07 1.07
CA ASN A 195 0.50 7.32 1.97
C ASN A 195 1.85 7.24 1.25
N HIS A 196 2.07 8.16 0.32
CA HIS A 196 3.27 8.19 -0.50
C HIS A 196 4.54 8.24 0.36
N GLY A 197 5.51 7.37 0.04
CA GLY A 197 6.80 7.30 0.75
C GLY A 197 6.69 6.97 2.24
N ASN A 198 5.56 6.39 2.69
CA ASN A 198 5.28 6.15 4.11
C ASN A 198 5.40 7.43 4.97
N ALA A 199 5.01 8.58 4.41
CA ALA A 199 5.14 9.88 5.06
C ALA A 199 4.29 10.04 6.33
N PHE A 200 3.16 9.31 6.42
CA PHE A 200 2.23 9.35 7.54
C PHE A 200 2.11 7.98 8.22
N ALA A 201 1.70 7.99 9.48
CA ALA A 201 1.34 6.80 10.24
C ALA A 201 0.04 7.07 11.02
N GLY A 202 -0.72 6.01 11.30
CA GLY A 202 -2.01 6.07 11.99
C GLY A 202 -2.08 5.12 13.18
#